data_AF-A0A819VFN2-F1
#
_entry.id   AF-A0A819VFN2-F1
#
_cell.length_a   1.000
_cell.length_b   1.000
_cell.length_c   1.000
_cell.angle_alpha   90.00
_cell.angle_beta   90.00
_cell.angle_gamma   90.00
#
_symmetry.space_group_name_H-M   'P 1'
#
loop_
_entity.id
_entity.type
_entity.pdbx_description
1 polymer ?
#
loop_
_entity_poly.entity_id
_entity_poly.type
_entity_poly.pdbx_seq_one_letter_code
_entity_poly.pdbx_strand_id
1 'polypeptide(L)'
;MNISDSNSTESSVIYETEQTRYLKFGVFVILEPPALICNYVLIHYLITDRTLRHMLQYHAILALLIVSLLTNLVEVPRILNYLRLNIVLPQTNINCLIWQWCDYLLFSAMNVLMLWTSIE
;
A
#
# COMPACT_ATOMS: atom_id res chain seq x y z
N MET A 1 -37.87 29.02 28.33
CA MET A 1 -37.01 28.74 29.50
C MET A 1 -37.08 27.24 29.72
N ASN A 2 -36.03 26.45 29.55
CA ASN A 2 -34.61 26.73 29.75
C ASN A 2 -33.74 25.96 28.75
N ILE A 3 -32.68 26.63 28.33
CA ILE A 3 -31.56 26.16 27.53
C ILE A 3 -30.68 25.26 28.40
N SER A 4 -30.11 24.21 27.80
CA SER A 4 -28.92 23.52 28.33
C SER A 4 -28.13 22.95 27.16
N ASP A 5 -27.48 23.85 26.42
CA ASP A 5 -26.30 23.53 25.63
C ASP A 5 -25.18 23.09 26.58
N SER A 6 -24.52 21.98 26.32
CA SER A 6 -23.05 21.93 26.23
C SER A 6 -22.53 20.53 25.97
N ASN A 7 -21.59 20.49 25.01
CA ASN A 7 -20.54 19.50 24.81
C ASN A 7 -20.79 18.37 23.81
N SER A 8 -21.17 18.73 22.59
CA SER A 8 -20.69 18.02 21.40
C SER A 8 -19.21 18.32 21.20
N THR A 9 -18.33 17.57 21.87
CA THR A 9 -17.02 17.28 21.28
C THR A 9 -17.28 16.47 20.02
N GLU A 10 -17.51 17.19 18.91
CA GLU A 10 -17.46 16.65 17.55
C GLU A 10 -16.03 16.19 17.29
N SER A 11 -15.70 15.04 17.86
CA SER A 11 -14.73 14.15 17.26
C SER A 11 -15.40 13.73 15.95
N SER A 12 -15.03 14.35 14.84
CA SER A 12 -15.52 13.97 13.52
C SER A 12 -15.03 12.56 13.21
N VAL A 13 -15.73 11.56 13.75
CA VAL A 13 -15.67 10.19 13.28
C VAL A 13 -16.16 10.28 11.85
N ILE A 14 -15.22 10.31 10.90
CA ILE A 14 -15.52 10.23 9.47
C ILE A 14 -16.17 8.87 9.30
N TYR A 15 -17.51 8.82 9.35
CA TYR A 15 -18.26 7.64 9.02
C TYR A 15 -17.98 7.36 7.54
N GLU A 16 -17.11 6.39 7.27
CA GLU A 16 -16.92 5.91 5.91
C GLU A 16 -18.28 5.48 5.38
N THR A 17 -18.83 6.26 4.46
CA THR A 17 -20.10 5.95 3.82
C THR A 17 -19.92 4.67 3.00
N GLU A 18 -20.90 3.77 3.03
CA GLU A 18 -20.83 2.49 2.30
C GLU A 18 -20.49 2.66 0.80
N GLN A 19 -20.88 3.79 0.22
CA GLN A 19 -20.58 4.18 -1.15
C GLN A 19 -19.08 4.40 -1.42
N THR A 20 -18.35 5.01 -0.47
CA THR A 20 -16.90 5.25 -0.58
C THR A 20 -16.14 3.92 -0.57
N ARG A 21 -16.61 2.93 0.21
CA ARG A 21 -16.00 1.59 0.25
C ARG A 21 -16.15 0.85 -1.08
N TYR A 22 -17.30 0.94 -1.74
CA TYR A 22 -17.51 0.29 -3.03
C TYR A 22 -16.66 0.92 -4.15
N LEU A 23 -16.51 2.24 -4.14
CA LEU A 23 -15.62 2.93 -5.06
C LEU A 23 -14.16 2.54 -4.84
N LYS A 24 -13.70 2.52 -3.58
CA LYS A 24 -12.35 2.04 -3.25
C LYS A 24 -12.15 0.60 -3.72
N PHE A 25 -13.12 -0.28 -3.46
CA PHE A 25 -13.07 -1.67 -3.94
C PHE A 25 -12.88 -1.75 -5.45
N GLY A 26 -13.72 -1.04 -6.21
CA GLY A 26 -13.70 -1.06 -7.67
C GLY A 26 -12.39 -0.54 -8.25
N VAL A 27 -11.87 0.57 -7.70
CA VAL A 27 -10.60 1.16 -8.15
C VAL A 27 -9.44 0.20 -7.88
N PHE A 28 -9.34 -0.37 -6.68
CA PHE A 28 -8.32 -1.36 -6.36
C PHE A 28 -8.42 -2.57 -7.29
N VAL A 29 -9.61 -3.17 -7.44
CA VAL A 29 -9.78 -4.37 -8.28
C VAL A 29 -9.43 -4.14 -9.75
N ILE A 30 -9.68 -2.95 -10.30
CA ILE A 30 -9.38 -2.64 -11.70
C ILE A 30 -7.91 -2.26 -11.89
N LEU A 31 -7.33 -1.52 -10.94
CA LEU A 31 -5.99 -0.93 -11.10
C LEU A 31 -4.86 -1.86 -10.63
N GLU A 32 -5.11 -2.70 -9.63
CA GLU A 32 -4.07 -3.59 -9.10
C GLU A 32 -3.58 -4.64 -10.11
N PRO A 33 -4.47 -5.40 -10.78
CA PRO A 33 -4.04 -6.44 -11.71
C PRO A 33 -3.14 -5.93 -12.83
N PRO A 34 -3.46 -4.82 -13.54
CA PRO A 34 -2.57 -4.30 -14.57
C PRO A 34 -1.27 -3.75 -13.99
N ALA A 35 -1.28 -3.17 -12.78
CA ALA A 35 -0.06 -2.72 -12.12
C ALA A 35 0.86 -3.89 -11.74
N LEU A 36 0.31 -4.98 -11.18
CA LEU A 36 1.04 -6.20 -10.85
C LEU A 36 1.64 -6.87 -12.09
N ILE A 37 0.87 -6.97 -13.18
CA ILE A 37 1.33 -7.54 -14.44
C ILE A 37 2.47 -6.70 -15.02
N CYS A 38 2.32 -5.38 -15.05
CA CYS A 38 3.35 -4.47 -15.55
C CYS A 38 4.66 -4.61 -14.74
N ASN A 39 4.55 -4.61 -13.42
CA ASN A 39 5.69 -4.74 -12.51
C ASN A 39 6.39 -6.11 -12.70
N TYR A 40 5.64 -7.20 -12.80
CA TYR A 40 6.17 -8.54 -13.09
C TYR A 40 6.90 -8.61 -14.43
N VAL A 41 6.31 -8.08 -15.50
CA VAL A 41 6.92 -8.06 -16.84
C VAL A 41 8.22 -7.24 -16.83
N LEU A 42 8.23 -6.09 -16.16
CA LEU A 42 9.43 -5.26 -16.02
C LEU A 42 10.54 -6.00 -15.27
N ILE A 43 10.25 -6.65 -14.14
CA ILE A 43 11.23 -7.46 -13.40
C ILE A 43 11.78 -8.58 -14.29
N HIS A 44 10.90 -9.30 -14.99
CA HIS A 44 11.31 -10.38 -15.88
C HIS A 44 12.21 -9.87 -17.02
N TYR A 45 11.86 -8.75 -17.63
CA TYR A 45 12.65 -8.09 -18.66
C TYR A 45 14.04 -7.70 -18.13
N LEU A 46 14.10 -7.05 -16.96
CA LEU A 46 15.34 -6.59 -16.35
C LEU A 46 16.29 -7.72 -15.95
N ILE A 47 15.75 -8.87 -15.52
CA ILE A 47 16.54 -10.06 -15.14
C ILE A 47 17.07 -10.78 -16.38
N THR A 48 16.30 -10.81 -17.46
CA THR A 48 16.63 -11.54 -18.70
C THR A 48 17.76 -10.83 -19.47
N ASP A 49 17.79 -9.50 -19.45
CA ASP A 49 18.82 -8.72 -20.15
C ASP A 49 20.17 -8.73 -19.40
N ARG A 50 21.15 -9.46 -19.95
CA ARG A 50 22.47 -9.64 -19.31
C ARG A 50 23.32 -8.38 -19.27
N THR A 51 23.12 -7.46 -20.21
CA THR A 51 23.88 -6.19 -20.37
C THR A 51 23.52 -5.14 -19.31
N LEU A 52 22.30 -5.21 -18.76
CA LEU A 52 21.82 -4.27 -17.74
C LEU A 52 22.39 -4.53 -16.33
N ARG A 53 22.86 -5.75 -16.05
CA ARG A 53 23.30 -6.18 -14.71
C ARG A 53 24.60 -5.52 -14.23
N HIS A 54 25.29 -4.76 -15.07
CA HIS A 54 26.58 -4.17 -14.73
C HIS A 54 26.49 -2.71 -14.26
N MET A 55 25.34 -2.03 -14.42
CA MET A 55 25.17 -0.67 -13.88
C MET A 55 24.47 -0.72 -12.52
N LEU A 56 25.02 0.03 -11.57
CA LEU A 56 24.53 0.12 -10.19
C LEU A 56 23.07 0.65 -10.16
N GLN A 57 22.75 1.57 -11.07
CA GLN A 57 21.41 2.14 -11.26
C GLN A 57 20.30 1.08 -11.44
N TYR A 58 20.56 0.00 -12.18
CA TYR A 58 19.55 -1.04 -12.39
C TYR A 58 19.27 -1.87 -11.14
N HIS A 59 20.22 -1.96 -10.21
CA HIS A 59 19.98 -2.64 -8.94
C HIS A 59 19.01 -1.84 -8.06
N ALA A 60 19.14 -0.51 -8.04
CA ALA A 60 18.21 0.35 -7.31
C ALA A 60 16.79 0.30 -7.90
N ILE A 61 16.67 0.34 -9.24
CA ILE A 61 15.38 0.19 -9.94
C ILE A 61 14.77 -1.20 -9.68
N LEU A 62 15.57 -2.26 -9.77
CA LEU A 62 15.10 -3.62 -9.48
C LEU A 62 14.61 -3.76 -8.04
N ALA A 63 15.36 -3.21 -7.07
CA ALA A 63 14.95 -3.19 -5.67
C ALA A 63 13.64 -2.44 -5.48
N LEU A 64 13.47 -1.29 -6.15
CA LEU A 64 12.24 -0.50 -6.09
C LEU A 64 11.04 -1.27 -6.64
N LEU A 65 11.20 -1.95 -7.79
CA LEU A 65 10.14 -2.81 -8.34
C LEU A 65 9.78 -3.97 -7.41
N ILE A 66 10.77 -4.65 -6.84
CA ILE A 66 10.54 -5.75 -5.89
C ILE A 66 9.80 -5.25 -4.64
N VAL A 67 10.24 -4.13 -4.05
CA VAL A 67 9.57 -3.54 -2.88
C VAL A 67 8.14 -3.16 -3.23
N SER A 68 7.91 -2.50 -4.36
CA SER A 68 6.55 -2.14 -4.81
C SER A 68 5.67 -3.37 -5.04
N LEU A 69 6.21 -4.45 -5.62
CA LEU A 69 5.49 -5.70 -5.80
C LEU A 69 5.08 -6.31 -4.45
N LEU A 70 6.01 -6.35 -3.49
CA LEU A 70 5.75 -6.87 -2.14
C LEU A 70 4.72 -6.03 -1.39
N THR A 71 4.80 -4.70 -1.47
CA THR A 71 3.81 -3.81 -0.87
C THR A 71 2.42 -4.12 -1.42
N ASN A 72 2.25 -4.14 -2.74
CA ASN A 72 0.95 -4.41 -3.35
C ASN A 72 0.47 -5.83 -3.00
N LEU A 73 1.35 -6.83 -3.00
CA LEU A 73 0.96 -8.20 -2.66
C LEU A 73 0.52 -8.37 -1.20
N VAL A 74 1.03 -7.54 -0.28
CA VAL A 74 0.69 -7.60 1.15
C VAL A 74 -0.50 -6.72 1.49
N GLU A 75 -0.54 -5.48 0.96
CA GLU A 75 -1.57 -4.50 1.27
C GLU A 75 -2.90 -4.84 0.60
N VAL A 76 -2.89 -5.26 -0.65
CA VAL A 76 -4.11 -5.49 -1.45
C VAL A 76 -5.00 -6.57 -0.86
N PRO A 77 -4.53 -7.81 -0.59
CA PRO A 77 -5.40 -8.82 -0.01
C PRO A 77 -5.89 -8.40 1.39
N ARG A 78 -5.13 -7.59 2.14
CA ARG A 78 -5.55 -7.09 3.45
C ARG A 78 -6.63 -6.01 3.33
N ILE A 79 -6.46 -5.04 2.44
CA ILE A 79 -7.46 -4.01 2.13
C ILE A 79 -8.73 -4.67 1.59
N LEU A 80 -8.59 -5.66 0.72
CA LEU A 80 -9.71 -6.41 0.16
C LEU A 80 -10.47 -7.18 1.25
N ASN A 81 -9.74 -7.80 2.18
CA ASN A 81 -10.32 -8.50 3.32
C ASN A 81 -11.02 -7.53 4.29
N TYR A 82 -10.41 -6.38 4.56
CA TYR A 82 -11.00 -5.30 5.35
C TYR A 82 -12.28 -4.74 4.71
N LEU A 83 -12.25 -4.46 3.40
CA LEU A 83 -13.42 -3.96 2.67
C LEU A 83 -14.57 -4.97 2.66
N ARG A 84 -14.28 -6.29 2.62
CA ARG A 84 -15.28 -7.36 2.61
C ARG A 84 -15.88 -7.63 3.99
N LEU A 85 -15.06 -7.75 5.02
CA LEU A 85 -15.49 -8.19 6.36
C LEU A 85 -15.75 -7.04 7.33
N ASN A 86 -15.28 -5.83 7.03
CA ASN A 86 -15.35 -4.65 7.92
C ASN A 86 -14.65 -4.84 9.28
N ILE A 87 -13.81 -5.88 9.37
CA ILE A 87 -12.98 -6.22 10.54
C ILE A 87 -11.60 -6.64 10.07
N VAL A 88 -10.57 -6.19 10.78
CA VAL A 88 -9.18 -6.56 10.51
C VAL A 88 -8.93 -7.94 11.11
N LEU A 89 -8.89 -8.99 10.29
CA LEU A 89 -8.50 -10.34 10.76
C LEU A 89 -7.02 -10.62 10.45
N PRO A 90 -6.26 -11.17 11.41
CA PRO A 90 -6.62 -11.40 12.81
C PRO A 90 -6.58 -10.11 13.64
N GLN A 91 -7.61 -9.91 14.46
CA GLN A 91 -7.78 -8.73 15.32
C GLN A 91 -6.92 -8.84 16.60
N THR A 92 -5.65 -9.21 16.44
CA THR A 92 -4.69 -9.28 17.53
C THR A 92 -3.83 -8.02 17.53
N ASN A 93 -3.65 -7.41 18.70
CA ASN A 93 -2.86 -6.17 18.84
C ASN A 93 -1.44 -6.33 18.28
N ILE A 94 -0.84 -7.51 18.46
CA ILE A 94 0.50 -7.82 17.95
C ILE A 94 0.51 -7.83 16.41
N ASN A 95 -0.48 -8.44 15.77
CA ASN A 95 -0.56 -8.46 14.30
C ASN A 95 -0.79 -7.06 13.72
N CYS A 96 -1.60 -6.24 14.39
CA CYS A 96 -1.82 -4.86 13.97
C CYS A 96 -0.54 -4.01 14.07
N LEU A 97 0.24 -4.16 15.15
CA LEU A 97 1.51 -3.47 15.33
C LEU A 97 2.57 -3.94 14.33
N ILE A 98 2.68 -5.25 14.09
CA ILE A 98 3.59 -5.79 13.07
C ILE A 98 3.19 -5.28 11.69
N TRP A 99 1.89 -5.25 11.39
CA TRP A 99 1.39 -4.75 10.12
C TRP A 99 1.74 -3.28 9.92
N GLN A 100 1.42 -2.42 10.90
CA GLN A 100 1.76 -1.01 10.84
C GLN A 100 3.28 -0.83 10.69
N TRP A 101 4.09 -1.57 11.45
CA TRP A 101 5.54 -1.50 11.34
C TRP A 101 6.06 -1.91 9.96
N CYS A 102 5.53 -2.99 9.38
CA CYS A 102 5.83 -3.40 8.02
C CYS A 102 5.44 -2.30 7.01
N ASP A 103 4.24 -1.75 7.11
CA ASP A 103 3.75 -0.75 6.17
C ASP A 103 4.62 0.52 6.20
N TYR A 104 4.99 1.00 7.40
CA TYR A 104 5.95 2.09 7.56
C TYR A 104 7.34 1.76 7.00
N LEU A 105 7.82 0.54 7.19
CA LEU A 105 9.12 0.12 6.66
C LEU A 105 9.12 0.07 5.14
N LEU A 106 8.11 -0.56 4.53
CA LEU A 106 8.01 -0.67 3.08
C LEU A 106 7.83 0.72 2.44
N PHE A 107 7.00 1.58 3.04
CA PHE A 107 6.83 2.96 2.59
C PHE A 107 8.13 3.76 2.68
N SER A 108 8.83 3.70 3.82
CA SER A 108 10.12 4.37 3.99
C SER A 108 11.17 3.86 3.00
N ALA A 109 11.28 2.54 2.84
CA ALA A 109 12.21 1.92 1.89
C ALA A 109 11.93 2.38 0.45
N MET A 110 10.66 2.43 0.04
CA MET A 110 10.27 2.90 -1.29
C MET A 110 10.65 4.37 -1.51
N ASN A 111 10.42 5.25 -0.52
CA ASN A 111 10.81 6.67 -0.63
C ASN A 111 12.33 6.86 -0.68
N VAL A 112 13.09 6.11 0.14
CA VAL A 112 14.56 6.17 0.14
C VAL A 112 15.13 5.67 -1.17
N LEU A 113 14.61 4.55 -1.70
CA LEU A 113 15.03 4.02 -2.99
C LEU A 113 14.69 5.00 -4.11
N MET A 114 13.50 5.60 -4.08
CA MET A 114 13.08 6.60 -5.07
C MET A 114 13.99 7.84 -5.03
N LEU A 115 14.32 8.33 -3.83
CA LEU A 115 15.26 9.42 -3.66
C LEU A 115 16.65 9.06 -4.19
N TRP A 116 17.15 7.87 -3.87
CA TRP A 116 18.44 7.38 -4.38
C TRP A 116 18.44 7.34 -5.92
N THR A 117 17.41 6.75 -6.53
CA THR A 117 17.27 6.69 -7.99
C THR A 117 17.11 8.06 -8.66
N SER A 118 16.70 9.09 -7.91
CA SER A 118 16.59 10.46 -8.44
C SER A 118 17.88 11.26 -8.33
N ILE A 119 18.77 10.89 -7.41
CA ILE A 119 20.06 11.54 -7.19
C ILE A 119 21.11 10.99 -8.16
N GLU A 120 21.03 9.69 -8.45
CA GLU A 120 21.91 9.01 -9.39
C GLU A 120 21.54 9.25 -10.86
#